data_AF-A0AAU5W7R6-F1
#
_entry.id   AF-A0AAU5W7R6-F1
#
_cell.length_a   1.000
_cell.length_b   1.000
_cell.length_c   1.000
_cell.angle_alpha   90.00
_cell.angle_beta   90.00
_cell.angle_gamma   90.00
#
_symmetry.space_group_name_H-M   'P 1'
#
loop_
_entity.id
_entity.type
_entity.pdbx_description
1 polymer ?
#
loop_
_entity_poly.entity_id
_entity_poly.type
_entity_poly.pdbx_seq_one_letter_code
_entity_poly.pdbx_strand_id
1 'polypeptide(L)'
;MLWPDAIRKNVKTGPDREVIAVYPYRSACPKSVWRRLISGAHKELTFAGYTNYFLWLEIPNLRAALRRKAERGCSVRFLVGDPESEVTRHREELESVPLTVSTRIRITLDELSKIAATSGIDARYGDDHVAMSVFVFDDEMLVTPHLANLVGHDSPMLHLRRCQEDGLFDRFAFHVAELWNGGRPIPGLGTV
;
A
#
# COMPACT_ATOMS: atom_id res chain seq x y z
N MET A 1 6.26 40.98 21.21
CA MET A 1 6.27 39.52 21.39
C MET A 1 7.23 38.92 20.36
N LEU A 2 8.43 38.52 20.78
CA LEU A 2 9.45 37.92 19.92
C LEU A 2 9.33 36.40 20.03
N TRP A 3 8.75 35.77 19.01
CA TRP A 3 8.76 34.31 18.88
C TRP A 3 10.10 33.88 18.28
N PRO A 4 10.81 32.88 18.84
CA PRO A 4 12.13 32.48 18.31
C PRO A 4 12.02 31.93 16.89
N ASP A 5 12.86 32.42 15.97
CA ASP A 5 12.93 32.00 14.56
C ASP A 5 13.16 30.48 14.37
N ALA A 6 13.64 29.79 15.41
CA ALA A 6 13.80 28.35 15.46
C ALA A 6 12.47 27.57 15.33
N ILE A 7 11.34 28.14 15.77
CA ILE A 7 10.03 27.47 15.66
C ILE A 7 9.40 27.73 14.29
N ARG A 8 9.68 28.88 13.66
CA ARG A 8 9.21 29.19 12.30
C ARG A 8 9.81 28.26 11.23
N LYS A 9 11.00 27.69 11.47
CA LYS A 9 11.66 26.77 10.53
C LYS A 9 11.01 25.37 10.41
N ASN A 10 10.14 24.97 11.34
CA ASN A 10 9.51 23.65 11.33
C ASN A 10 8.02 23.67 10.99
N VAL A 11 7.43 24.84 10.75
CA VAL A 11 6.06 24.94 10.26
C VAL A 11 6.11 24.84 8.74
N LYS A 12 5.81 23.66 8.22
CA LYS A 12 5.54 23.49 6.80
C LYS A 12 4.33 24.35 6.45
N THR A 13 4.48 25.27 5.50
CA THR A 13 3.40 26.14 5.02
C THR A 13 3.07 25.93 3.54
N GLY A 14 3.85 25.10 2.84
CA GLY A 14 3.67 24.83 1.41
C GLY A 14 3.14 23.43 1.13
N PRO A 15 3.27 22.95 -0.12
CA PRO A 15 2.85 21.60 -0.53
C PRO A 15 3.49 20.46 0.27
N ASP A 16 4.63 20.73 0.92
CA ASP A 16 5.37 19.79 1.77
C ASP A 16 4.64 19.44 3.07
N ARG A 17 3.58 20.19 3.43
CA ARG A 17 2.70 19.94 4.59
C ARG A 17 2.09 18.55 4.61
N GLU A 18 1.83 17.98 3.44
CA GLU A 18 1.25 16.65 3.35
C GLU A 18 2.28 15.56 3.67
N VAL A 19 3.59 15.85 3.63
CA VAL A 19 4.63 14.88 3.96
C VAL A 19 4.83 14.83 5.47
N ILE A 20 4.37 13.75 6.10
CA ILE A 20 4.64 13.48 7.53
C ILE A 20 6.09 13.03 7.73
N ALA A 21 6.52 12.06 6.93
CA ALA A 21 7.85 11.48 7.02
C ALA A 21 8.35 10.99 5.66
N VAL A 22 9.67 10.93 5.53
CA VAL A 22 10.36 10.31 4.39
C VAL A 22 11.31 9.28 4.96
N TYR A 23 11.25 8.08 4.39
CA TYR A 23 12.14 6.97 4.75
C TYR A 23 13.05 6.67 3.55
N PRO A 24 14.38 6.56 3.75
CA PRO A 24 15.32 6.31 2.67
C PRO A 24 15.12 4.94 2.01
N TYR A 25 14.57 3.97 2.75
CA TYR A 25 14.15 2.66 2.25
C TYR A 25 12.89 2.22 3.00
N ARG A 26 12.02 1.45 2.35
CA ARG A 26 10.71 1.02 2.83
C ARG A 26 10.83 0.28 4.17
N SER A 27 11.85 -0.55 4.31
CA SER A 27 12.13 -1.29 5.55
C SER A 27 12.61 -0.41 6.71
N ALA A 28 12.94 0.88 6.47
CA ALA A 28 13.21 1.84 7.54
C ALA A 28 11.94 2.37 8.20
N CYS A 29 10.78 2.24 7.54
CA CYS A 29 9.50 2.63 8.10
C CYS A 29 9.17 1.70 9.29
N PRO A 30 9.02 2.23 10.52
CA PRO A 30 8.78 1.39 11.68
C PRO A 30 7.49 0.57 11.53
N LYS A 31 7.52 -0.71 11.92
CA LYS A 31 6.33 -1.57 11.94
C LYS A 31 5.18 -0.98 12.77
N SER A 32 5.50 -0.15 13.77
CA SER A 32 4.51 0.58 14.57
C SER A 32 3.72 1.61 13.76
N VAL A 33 4.29 2.21 12.70
CA VAL A 33 3.60 3.12 11.79
C VAL A 33 2.53 2.36 11.01
N TRP A 34 2.90 1.25 10.36
CA TRP A 34 1.95 0.37 9.68
C TRP A 34 0.83 -0.12 10.60
N ARG A 35 1.18 -0.61 11.79
CA ARG A 35 0.19 -1.04 12.79
C ARG A 35 -0.75 0.08 13.19
N ARG A 36 -0.24 1.29 13.43
CA ARG A 36 -1.03 2.47 13.78
C ARG A 36 -2.00 2.82 12.65
N LEU A 37 -1.51 2.89 11.42
CA LEU A 37 -2.31 3.22 10.24
C LEU A 37 -3.42 2.19 9.99
N ILE A 38 -3.08 0.90 9.96
CA ILE A 38 -4.06 -0.20 9.82
C ILE A 38 -5.09 -0.17 10.94
N SER A 39 -4.65 0.04 12.19
CA SER A 39 -5.56 0.06 13.35
C SER A 39 -6.41 1.33 13.41
N GLY A 40 -5.91 2.45 12.88
CA GLY A 40 -6.57 3.75 12.90
C GLY A 40 -7.54 4.00 11.75
N ALA A 41 -7.42 3.30 10.63
CA ALA A 41 -8.31 3.50 9.48
C ALA A 41 -9.71 2.93 9.74
N HIS A 42 -10.75 3.66 9.39
CA HIS A 42 -12.15 3.30 9.64
C HIS A 42 -13.01 3.24 8.37
N LYS A 43 -12.61 3.94 7.30
CA LYS A 43 -13.35 4.02 6.05
C LYS A 43 -12.75 3.11 4.99
N GLU A 44 -11.44 3.22 4.75
CA GLU A 44 -10.76 2.40 3.76
C GLU A 44 -9.34 1.97 4.13
N LEU A 45 -9.01 0.78 3.64
CA LEU A 45 -7.68 0.19 3.61
C LEU A 45 -7.44 -0.27 2.17
N THR A 46 -6.60 0.44 1.42
CA THR A 46 -6.26 0.05 0.05
C THR A 46 -4.78 -0.30 -0.04
N PHE A 47 -4.45 -1.56 -0.29
CA PHE A 47 -3.10 -2.05 -0.45
C PHE A 47 -2.79 -2.24 -1.94
N ALA A 48 -2.43 -1.15 -2.62
CA ALA A 48 -2.05 -1.18 -4.02
C ALA A 48 -0.55 -1.40 -4.15
N GLY A 49 -0.11 -2.65 -3.98
CA GLY A 49 1.29 -3.04 -4.07
C GLY A 49 1.44 -4.36 -4.82
N TYR A 50 2.43 -4.45 -5.72
CA TYR A 50 2.49 -5.56 -6.67
C TYR A 50 2.51 -6.95 -6.03
N THR A 51 3.17 -7.10 -4.88
CA THR A 51 3.28 -8.40 -4.17
C THR A 51 2.61 -8.46 -2.81
N ASN A 52 2.57 -7.36 -2.04
CA ASN A 52 1.98 -7.23 -0.69
C ASN A 52 2.41 -8.22 0.41
N TYR A 53 3.19 -9.27 0.11
CA TYR A 53 3.47 -10.39 1.02
C TYR A 53 4.09 -10.00 2.36
N PHE A 54 4.88 -8.92 2.36
CA PHE A 54 5.56 -8.41 3.55
C PHE A 54 4.60 -8.01 4.66
N LEU A 55 3.36 -7.62 4.33
CA LEU A 55 2.33 -7.29 5.32
C LEU A 55 2.08 -8.45 6.29
N TRP A 56 2.09 -9.68 5.78
CA TRP A 56 1.87 -10.90 6.57
C TRP A 56 3.09 -11.29 7.40
N LEU A 57 4.29 -10.88 6.99
CA LEU A 57 5.54 -11.10 7.74
C LEU A 57 5.73 -10.06 8.85
N GLU A 58 5.25 -8.85 8.63
CA GLU A 58 5.55 -7.71 9.50
C GLU A 58 4.41 -7.33 10.44
N ILE A 59 3.16 -7.66 10.11
CA ILE A 59 1.98 -7.27 10.89
C ILE A 59 1.35 -8.49 11.56
N PRO A 60 1.55 -8.66 12.89
CA PRO A 60 0.97 -9.78 13.62
C PRO A 60 -0.55 -9.78 13.55
N ASN A 61 -1.14 -10.96 13.37
CA ASN A 61 -2.59 -11.17 13.37
C ASN A 61 -3.35 -10.31 12.33
N LEU A 62 -2.70 -9.94 11.22
CA LEU A 62 -3.30 -9.07 10.20
C LEU A 62 -4.63 -9.62 9.67
N ARG A 63 -4.78 -10.95 9.48
CA ARG A 63 -6.03 -11.55 8.98
C ARG A 63 -7.21 -11.18 9.86
N ALA A 64 -7.06 -11.36 11.17
CA ALA A 64 -8.07 -11.02 12.14
C ALA A 64 -8.32 -9.49 12.22
N ALA A 65 -7.29 -8.68 12.03
CA ALA A 65 -7.43 -7.22 11.98
C ALA A 65 -8.27 -6.76 10.78
N LEU A 66 -7.96 -7.26 9.57
CA LEU A 66 -8.70 -6.91 8.36
C LEU A 66 -10.16 -7.37 8.42
N ARG A 67 -10.41 -8.59 8.91
CA ARG A 67 -11.79 -9.08 9.13
C ARG A 67 -12.59 -8.16 10.03
N ARG A 68 -12.03 -7.81 11.20
CA ARG A 68 -12.70 -6.88 12.14
C ARG A 68 -12.92 -5.49 11.54
N LYS A 69 -12.06 -5.03 10.63
CA LYS A 69 -12.23 -3.74 9.95
C LYS A 69 -13.38 -3.82 8.96
N ALA A 70 -13.39 -4.84 8.11
CA ALA A 70 -14.44 -5.09 7.14
C ALA A 70 -15.82 -5.30 7.80
N GLU A 71 -15.88 -6.09 8.87
CA GLU A 71 -17.09 -6.32 9.68
C GLU A 71 -17.62 -5.03 10.35
N ARG A 72 -16.79 -3.99 10.47
CA ARG A 72 -17.17 -2.66 10.98
C ARG A 72 -17.46 -1.64 9.86
N GLY A 73 -17.54 -2.09 8.61
CA GLY A 73 -17.88 -1.28 7.45
C GLY A 73 -16.70 -0.60 6.74
N CYS A 74 -15.45 -0.90 7.13
CA CYS A 74 -14.27 -0.42 6.41
C CYS A 74 -14.11 -1.18 5.09
N SER A 75 -13.96 -0.49 3.96
CA SER A 75 -13.61 -1.13 2.69
C SER A 75 -12.15 -1.58 2.72
N VAL A 76 -11.87 -2.84 2.44
CA VAL A 76 -10.52 -3.40 2.39
C VAL A 76 -10.25 -3.89 0.97
N ARG A 77 -9.25 -3.32 0.31
CA ARG A 77 -8.95 -3.55 -1.09
C ARG A 77 -7.50 -3.92 -1.30
N PHE A 78 -7.25 -4.94 -2.12
CA PHE A 78 -5.91 -5.35 -2.53
C PHE A 78 -5.78 -5.28 -4.04
N LEU A 79 -4.82 -4.50 -4.52
CA LEU A 79 -4.33 -4.65 -5.90
C LEU A 79 -3.05 -5.46 -5.84
N VAL A 80 -2.97 -6.50 -6.65
CA VAL A 80 -1.83 -7.43 -6.72
C VAL A 80 -1.47 -7.69 -8.18
N GLY A 81 -0.20 -7.99 -8.45
CA GLY A 81 0.23 -8.49 -9.75
C GLY A 81 -0.41 -9.84 -10.07
N ASP A 82 -0.54 -10.15 -11.35
CA ASP A 82 -0.96 -11.48 -11.79
C ASP A 82 0.27 -12.40 -11.84
N PRO A 83 0.30 -13.51 -11.08
CA PRO A 83 1.49 -14.37 -11.01
C PRO A 83 1.83 -15.03 -12.36
N GLU A 84 0.89 -15.07 -13.31
CA GLU A 84 1.07 -15.64 -14.64
C GLU A 84 1.34 -14.58 -15.73
N SER A 85 1.36 -13.28 -15.40
CA SER A 85 1.56 -12.24 -16.41
C SER A 85 2.99 -12.13 -16.91
N GLU A 86 3.14 -11.68 -18.16
CA GLU A 86 4.46 -11.36 -18.72
C GLU A 86 5.18 -10.26 -17.91
N VAL A 87 4.44 -9.33 -17.31
CA VAL A 87 5.00 -8.27 -16.45
C VAL A 87 5.65 -8.89 -15.20
N THR A 88 4.97 -9.84 -14.55
CA THR A 88 5.53 -10.60 -13.43
C THR A 88 6.76 -11.40 -13.86
N ARG A 89 6.67 -12.13 -14.98
CA ARG A 89 7.77 -12.96 -15.51
C ARG A 89 9.02 -12.11 -15.77
N HIS A 90 8.86 -11.00 -16.49
CA HIS A 90 9.96 -10.09 -16.79
C HIS A 90 10.57 -9.48 -15.52
N ARG A 91 9.73 -9.07 -14.57
CA ARG A 91 10.20 -8.52 -13.30
C ARG A 91 10.98 -9.56 -12.49
N GLU A 92 10.54 -10.82 -12.52
CA GLU A 92 11.18 -11.94 -11.85
C GLU A 92 12.57 -12.24 -12.41
N GLU A 93 12.72 -12.21 -13.74
CA GLU A 93 14.01 -12.33 -14.44
C GLU A 93 14.98 -11.21 -14.03
N LEU A 94 14.49 -9.96 -13.95
CA LEU A 94 15.28 -8.80 -13.55
C LEU A 94 15.73 -8.84 -12.09
N GLU A 95 14.84 -9.23 -11.17
CA GLU A 95 15.19 -9.30 -9.74
C GLU A 95 16.14 -10.47 -9.45
N SER A 96 16.00 -11.60 -10.17
CA SER A 96 16.90 -12.77 -10.07
C SER A 96 17.17 -13.24 -8.62
N VAL A 97 16.13 -13.23 -7.77
CA VAL A 97 16.21 -13.64 -6.36
C VAL A 97 15.48 -14.98 -6.12
N PRO A 98 15.90 -15.78 -5.12
CA PRO A 98 15.27 -17.08 -4.83
C PRO A 98 13.79 -17.00 -4.47
N LEU A 99 13.39 -15.97 -3.72
CA LEU A 99 11.98 -15.73 -3.39
C LEU A 99 11.35 -14.91 -4.51
N THR A 100 10.82 -15.61 -5.51
CA THR A 100 10.41 -15.02 -6.77
C THR A 100 9.23 -14.05 -6.67
N VAL A 101 9.00 -13.21 -7.69
CA VAL A 101 7.86 -12.26 -7.70
C VAL A 101 6.54 -13.03 -7.68
N SER A 102 6.40 -14.03 -8.56
CA SER A 102 5.22 -14.89 -8.62
C SER A 102 4.97 -15.62 -7.29
N THR A 103 6.01 -16.12 -6.62
CA THR A 103 5.88 -16.76 -5.30
C THR A 103 5.36 -15.79 -4.25
N ARG A 104 5.88 -14.56 -4.20
CA ARG A 104 5.41 -13.52 -3.27
C ARG A 104 3.95 -13.14 -3.53
N ILE A 105 3.53 -13.04 -4.79
CA ILE A 105 2.13 -12.83 -5.15
C ILE A 105 1.26 -13.98 -4.63
N ARG A 106 1.65 -15.24 -4.88
CA ARG A 106 0.90 -16.43 -4.44
C ARG A 106 0.76 -16.51 -2.91
N ILE A 107 1.78 -16.09 -2.15
CA ILE A 107 1.68 -15.97 -0.68
C ILE A 107 0.54 -15.00 -0.31
N THR A 108 0.47 -13.84 -0.95
CA THR A 108 -0.63 -12.89 -0.70
C THR A 108 -1.98 -13.47 -1.09
N LEU A 109 -2.09 -14.13 -2.24
CA LEU A 109 -3.34 -14.75 -2.68
C LEU A 109 -3.83 -15.83 -1.71
N ASP A 110 -2.93 -16.69 -1.22
CA ASP A 110 -3.24 -17.71 -0.22
C ASP A 110 -3.74 -17.06 1.08
N GLU A 111 -3.09 -16.00 1.55
CA GLU A 111 -3.51 -15.26 2.74
C GLU A 111 -4.87 -14.56 2.58
N LEU A 112 -5.15 -13.99 1.40
CA LEU A 112 -6.45 -13.40 1.08
C LEU A 112 -7.56 -14.45 0.98
N SER A 113 -7.26 -15.65 0.46
CA SER A 113 -8.25 -16.73 0.35
C SER A 113 -8.83 -17.13 1.72
N LYS A 114 -8.00 -17.07 2.77
CA LYS A 114 -8.38 -17.38 4.15
C LYS A 114 -9.35 -16.35 4.77
N ILE A 115 -9.52 -15.20 4.13
CA ILE A 115 -10.43 -14.12 4.57
C ILE A 115 -11.44 -13.71 3.49
N ALA A 116 -11.49 -14.41 2.36
CA ALA A 116 -12.33 -14.07 1.20
C ALA A 116 -13.84 -14.11 1.48
N ALA A 117 -14.28 -14.89 2.47
CA ALA A 117 -15.68 -14.97 2.89
C ALA A 117 -16.16 -13.74 3.67
N THR A 118 -15.27 -12.82 4.04
CA THR A 118 -15.63 -11.61 4.77
C THR A 118 -16.03 -10.51 3.80
N SER A 119 -17.31 -10.13 3.82
CA SER A 119 -17.83 -9.00 3.04
C SER A 119 -17.05 -7.72 3.34
N GLY A 120 -16.78 -6.92 2.29
CA GLY A 120 -15.98 -5.71 2.38
C GLY A 120 -14.47 -5.94 2.18
N ILE A 121 -14.03 -7.17 1.88
CA ILE A 121 -12.66 -7.49 1.48
C ILE A 121 -12.66 -7.89 0.00
N ASP A 122 -12.00 -7.10 -0.84
CA ASP A 122 -11.91 -7.30 -2.28
C ASP A 122 -10.45 -7.33 -2.74
N ALA A 123 -10.19 -8.11 -3.80
CA ALA A 123 -8.88 -8.16 -4.43
C ALA A 123 -9.00 -8.17 -5.96
N ARG A 124 -8.06 -7.49 -6.62
CA ARG A 124 -7.97 -7.39 -8.08
C ARG A 124 -6.54 -7.61 -8.55
N TYR A 125 -6.40 -8.21 -9.72
CA TYR A 125 -5.16 -8.20 -10.48
C TYR A 125 -4.98 -6.85 -11.20
N GLY A 126 -3.75 -6.36 -11.24
CA GLY A 126 -3.36 -5.22 -12.08
C GLY A 126 -1.87 -5.27 -12.41
N ASP A 127 -1.49 -4.99 -13.66
CA ASP A 127 -0.09 -5.05 -14.07
C ASP A 127 0.59 -3.67 -14.13
N ASP A 128 -0.20 -2.58 -14.24
CA ASP A 128 0.28 -1.21 -14.46
C ASP A 128 0.93 -0.53 -13.24
N HIS A 129 1.11 -1.27 -12.14
CA HIS A 129 1.59 -0.74 -10.86
C HIS A 129 2.85 -1.44 -10.34
N VAL A 130 3.54 -2.18 -11.20
CA VAL A 130 4.82 -2.84 -10.85
C VAL A 130 5.91 -1.84 -10.41
N ALA A 131 5.81 -0.58 -10.84
CA ALA A 131 6.79 0.47 -10.57
C ALA A 131 6.49 1.33 -9.34
N MET A 132 5.32 1.22 -8.72
CA MET A 132 4.98 2.01 -7.54
C MET A 132 3.94 1.31 -6.68
N SER A 133 4.18 1.25 -5.37
CA SER A 133 3.17 0.82 -4.41
C SER A 133 2.57 2.03 -3.67
N VAL A 134 1.27 2.02 -3.47
CA VAL A 134 0.55 3.00 -2.64
C VAL A 134 -0.36 2.25 -1.65
N PHE A 135 -0.26 2.62 -0.38
CA PHE A 135 -1.03 2.02 0.70
C PHE A 135 -1.87 3.11 1.37
N VAL A 136 -3.19 3.07 1.19
CA VAL A 136 -4.13 4.10 1.67
C VAL A 136 -4.78 3.65 2.98
N PHE A 137 -4.87 4.59 3.92
CA PHE A 137 -5.41 4.44 5.27
C PHE A 137 -6.25 5.69 5.59
N ASP A 138 -7.50 5.71 5.13
CA ASP A 138 -8.36 6.91 5.15
C ASP A 138 -7.64 8.14 4.55
N ASP A 139 -7.31 9.13 5.39
CA ASP A 139 -6.69 10.39 5.01
C ASP A 139 -5.14 10.36 5.09
N GLU A 140 -4.55 9.18 5.32
CA GLU A 140 -3.10 8.95 5.32
C GLU A 140 -2.71 7.89 4.28
N MET A 141 -1.51 7.99 3.71
CA MET A 141 -1.00 6.96 2.80
C MET A 141 0.51 6.77 2.90
N LEU A 142 0.97 5.58 2.52
CA LEU A 142 2.38 5.28 2.30
C LEU A 142 2.62 5.08 0.80
N VAL A 143 3.55 5.83 0.22
CA VAL A 143 3.89 5.77 -1.21
C VAL A 143 5.32 5.28 -1.36
N THR A 144 5.52 4.25 -2.19
CA THR A 144 6.83 3.63 -2.42
C THR A 144 7.08 3.53 -3.94
N PRO A 145 7.76 4.51 -4.55
CA PRO A 145 8.21 4.36 -5.93
C PRO A 145 9.35 3.33 -5.97
N HIS A 146 9.23 2.35 -6.86
CA HIS A 146 10.23 1.31 -6.99
C HIS A 146 11.43 1.80 -7.80
N LEU A 147 12.62 1.66 -7.21
CA LEU A 147 13.86 1.94 -7.90
C LEU A 147 14.11 0.88 -8.97
N ALA A 148 14.68 1.30 -10.10
CA ALA A 148 14.91 0.43 -11.26
C ALA A 148 15.74 -0.81 -10.85
N ASN A 149 15.25 -1.99 -11.23
CA ASN A 149 15.90 -3.29 -11.00
C ASN A 149 16.20 -3.64 -9.53
N LEU A 150 15.63 -2.92 -8.56
CA LEU A 150 15.78 -3.20 -7.13
C LEU A 150 14.50 -3.77 -6.53
N VAL A 151 14.66 -4.62 -5.53
CA VAL A 151 13.55 -5.18 -4.77
C VAL A 151 12.85 -4.07 -3.98
N GLY A 152 11.52 -4.14 -3.87
CA GLY A 152 10.70 -3.08 -3.28
C GLY A 152 11.00 -2.70 -1.82
N HIS A 153 11.85 -3.42 -1.09
CA HIS A 153 12.22 -3.07 0.28
C HIS A 153 13.29 -1.97 0.37
N ASP A 154 14.15 -1.85 -0.63
CA ASP A 154 15.18 -0.80 -0.76
C ASP A 154 14.64 0.50 -1.36
N SER A 155 13.40 0.46 -1.83
CA SER A 155 12.71 1.61 -2.41
C SER A 155 12.40 2.66 -1.34
N PRO A 156 12.53 3.96 -1.62
CA PRO A 156 12.17 5.00 -0.65
C PRO A 156 10.67 4.97 -0.36
N MET A 157 10.28 5.49 0.81
CA MET A 157 8.87 5.59 1.18
C MET A 157 8.52 7.00 1.68
N LEU A 158 7.42 7.54 1.18
CA LEU A 158 6.78 8.75 1.67
C LEU A 158 5.60 8.37 2.55
N HIS A 159 5.48 8.98 3.72
CA HIS A 159 4.27 8.93 4.53
C HIS A 159 3.54 10.27 4.38
N LEU A 160 2.37 10.22 3.79
CA LEU A 160 1.55 11.38 3.47
C LEU A 160 0.28 11.44 4.34
N ARG A 161 -0.22 12.66 4.56
CA ARG A 161 -1.55 12.95 5.08
C ARG A 161 -2.20 14.05 4.25
N ARG A 162 -3.46 13.83 3.88
CA ARG A 162 -4.27 14.82 3.17
C ARG A 162 -4.40 16.09 4.01
N CYS A 163 -3.99 17.23 3.47
CA CYS A 163 -4.08 18.53 4.16
C CYS A 163 -4.77 19.62 3.32
N GLN A 164 -4.90 19.42 2.01
CA GLN A 164 -5.61 20.33 1.11
C GLN A 164 -6.29 19.57 -0.03
N GLU A 165 -7.19 20.26 -0.73
CA GLU A 165 -7.74 19.78 -2.00
C GLU A 165 -6.71 19.92 -3.12
N ASP A 166 -6.76 19.00 -4.09
CA ASP A 166 -5.82 18.91 -5.22
C ASP A 166 -4.35 18.93 -4.74
N GLY A 167 -4.09 18.24 -3.62
CA GLY A 167 -2.77 18.07 -3.03
C GLY A 167 -1.95 16.95 -3.65
N LEU A 168 -0.78 16.68 -3.07
CA LEU A 168 0.03 15.51 -3.41
C LEU A 168 -0.73 14.22 -3.09
N PHE A 169 -1.43 14.19 -1.96
CA PHE A 169 -2.30 13.09 -1.55
C PHE A 169 -3.36 12.79 -2.63
N ASP A 170 -4.09 13.80 -3.08
CA ASP A 170 -5.21 13.63 -4.03
C ASP A 170 -4.71 13.08 -5.39
N ARG A 171 -3.49 13.43 -5.82
CA ARG A 171 -2.88 12.87 -7.04
C ARG A 171 -2.57 11.39 -6.93
N PHE A 172 -2.04 10.93 -5.79
CA PHE A 172 -1.82 9.50 -5.56
C PHE A 172 -3.13 8.75 -5.29
N ALA A 173 -4.12 9.37 -4.65
CA ALA A 173 -5.44 8.80 -4.48
C ALA A 173 -6.14 8.58 -5.84
N PHE A 174 -6.05 9.57 -6.74
CA PHE A 174 -6.51 9.44 -8.13
C PHE A 174 -5.80 8.28 -8.84
N HIS A 175 -4.47 8.20 -8.74
CA HIS A 175 -3.71 7.10 -9.31
C HIS A 175 -4.17 5.72 -8.82
N VAL A 176 -4.39 5.55 -7.50
CA VAL A 176 -4.90 4.29 -6.94
C VAL A 176 -6.31 3.98 -7.42
N ALA A 177 -7.18 5.00 -7.53
CA ALA A 177 -8.54 4.81 -8.04
C ALA A 177 -8.54 4.31 -9.50
N GLU A 178 -7.72 4.92 -10.37
CA GLU A 178 -7.57 4.48 -11.75
C GLU A 178 -7.07 3.03 -11.85
N LEU A 179 -6.03 2.70 -11.09
CA LEU A 179 -5.51 1.33 -11.04
C LEU A 179 -6.55 0.31 -10.53
N TRP A 180 -7.31 0.68 -9.49
CA TRP A 180 -8.36 -0.18 -8.97
C TRP A 180 -9.48 -0.41 -10.00
N ASN A 181 -9.91 0.66 -10.66
CA ASN A 181 -10.98 0.62 -11.67
C ASN A 181 -10.58 -0.18 -12.91
N GLY A 182 -9.32 -0.13 -13.31
CA GLY A 182 -8.75 -0.95 -14.39
C GLY A 182 -8.42 -2.40 -13.98
N GLY A 183 -8.46 -2.71 -12.68
CA GLY A 183 -8.11 -4.02 -12.17
C GLY A 183 -9.10 -5.13 -12.55
N ARG A 184 -8.58 -6.33 -12.79
CA ARG A 184 -9.38 -7.53 -13.11
C ARG A 184 -9.73 -8.31 -11.84
N PRO A 185 -10.94 -8.87 -11.70
CA PRO A 185 -11.30 -9.67 -10.53
C PRO A 185 -10.42 -10.91 -10.41
N ILE A 186 -10.14 -11.33 -9.17
CA ILE A 186 -9.40 -12.56 -8.89
C ILE A 186 -10.42 -13.68 -8.62
N PRO A 187 -10.42 -14.77 -9.40
CA PRO A 187 -11.35 -15.87 -9.17
C PRO A 187 -11.25 -16.42 -7.74
N GLY A 188 -12.38 -16.49 -7.04
CA GLY A 188 -12.45 -16.98 -5.66
C GLY A 188 -12.07 -15.98 -4.56
N LEU A 189 -11.76 -14.72 -4.90
CA LEU A 189 -11.58 -13.62 -3.94
C LEU A 189 -12.58 -12.49 -4.24
N GLY A 190 -13.50 -12.21 -3.31
CA GLY A 190 -14.56 -11.20 -3.44
C GLY A 190 -15.96 -11.81 -3.60
N THR A 191 -16.98 -11.04 -3.24
CA THR A 191 -18.40 -11.44 -3.35
C THR A 191 -18.88 -11.47 -4.80
N VAL A 192 -19.67 -12.50 -5.13
CA VAL A 192 -20.62 -12.48 -6.26
C VAL A 192 -21.65 -11.38 -6.04
#